data_AF-A0A3N7H8F0-F1
#
_entry.id   AF-A0A3N7H8F0-F1
#
_cell.length_a   1.000
_cell.length_b   1.000
_cell.length_c   1.000
_cell.angle_alpha   90.00
_cell.angle_beta   90.00
_cell.angle_gamma   90.00
#
_symmetry.space_group_name_H-M   'P 1'
#
loop_
_entity.id
_entity.type
_entity.pdbx_description
1 polymer ?
#
loop_
_entity_poly.entity_id
_entity_poly.type
_entity_poly.pdbx_seq_one_letter_code
_entity_poly.pdbx_strand_id
1 'polypeptide(L)' 'MQIQVAKRLQHTEEYYFSKKLREIEALNQSGEKVINLGIGSPDLPPHPAVVETLHAYALLPDTHAYQ' A
#
# COMPACT_ATOMS: atom_id res chain seq x y z
N MET A 1 22.42 22.65 -9.93
CA MET A 1 22.53 22.28 -8.51
C MET A 1 22.34 20.77 -8.41
N GLN A 2 23.36 20.02 -8.00
CA GLN A 2 23.20 18.59 -7.72
C GLN A 2 22.72 18.42 -6.28
N ILE A 3 21.58 17.77 -6.09
CA ILE A 3 21.10 17.41 -4.76
C ILE A 3 21.83 16.15 -4.31
N GLN A 4 22.70 16.29 -3.31
CA GLN A 4 23.41 15.16 -2.73
C GLN A 4 22.48 14.43 -1.75
N VAL A 5 22.17 13.16 -2.04
CA VAL A 5 21.34 12.32 -1.16
C VAL A 5 22.13 11.82 0.05
N ALA A 6 21.43 11.56 1.16
CA ALA A 6 22.03 10.99 2.36
C ALA A 6 22.59 9.59 2.11
N LYS A 7 23.74 9.25 2.72
CA LYS A 7 24.42 7.95 2.55
C LYS A 7 23.51 6.74 2.80
N ARG A 8 22.57 6.83 3.75
CA ARG A 8 21.64 5.73 4.06
C ARG A 8 20.74 5.33 2.88
N LEU A 9 20.48 6.25 1.95
CA LEU A 9 19.65 6.00 0.78
C LEU A 9 20.40 5.25 -0.33
N GLN A 10 21.73 5.09 -0.21
CA GLN A 10 22.53 4.37 -1.21
C GLN A 10 22.22 2.86 -1.25
N HIS A 11 21.65 2.31 -0.18
CA HIS A 11 21.26 0.90 -0.11
C HIS A 11 19.77 0.66 -0.40
N THR A 12 19.02 1.73 -0.70
CA THR A 12 17.61 1.60 -1.08
C THR A 12 17.54 1.24 -2.55
N GLU A 13 17.10 0.03 -2.84
CA GLU A 13 16.88 -0.47 -4.19
C GLU A 13 15.41 -0.33 -4.61
N GLU A 14 15.14 -0.48 -5.90
CA GLU A 14 13.77 -0.55 -6.37
C GLU A 14 13.04 -1.74 -5.76
N TYR A 15 11.84 -1.49 -5.23
CA TYR A 15 11.02 -2.52 -4.64
C TYR A 15 10.50 -3.50 -5.71
N TYR A 16 10.71 -4.80 -5.51
CA TYR A 16 10.31 -5.83 -6.47
C TYR A 16 8.87 -5.68 -7.02
N PHE A 17 7.90 -5.40 -6.15
CA PHE A 17 6.50 -5.26 -6.57
C PHE A 17 6.20 -3.94 -7.28
N SER A 18 6.99 -2.87 -7.11
CA SER A 18 6.79 -1.65 -7.90
C SER A 18 7.07 -1.91 -9.38
N LYS A 19 8.06 -2.75 -9.69
CA LYS A 19 8.28 -3.23 -11.05
C LYS A 19 7.17 -4.17 -11.50
N LYS A 20 6.81 -5.16 -10.66
CA LYS A 20 5.83 -6.18 -11.08
C LYS A 20 4.43 -5.62 -11.32
N LEU A 21 3.99 -4.66 -10.53
CA LEU A 21 2.69 -4.00 -10.70
C LEU A 21 2.62 -3.22 -12.02
N ARG A 22 3.71 -2.57 -12.44
CA ARG A 22 3.78 -1.90 -13.74
C ARG A 22 3.69 -2.87 -14.91
N GLU A 23 4.31 -4.04 -14.81
CA GLU A 23 4.19 -5.10 -15.83
C GLU A 23 2.75 -5.62 -15.92
N ILE A 24 2.10 -5.85 -14.78
CA ILE A 24 0.69 -6.29 -14.73
C ILE A 24 -0.23 -5.24 -15.34
N GLU A 25 0.00 -3.96 -15.04
CA GLU A 25 -0.76 -2.86 -15.61
C GLU A 25 -0.62 -2.79 -17.14
N ALA A 26 0.59 -2.95 -17.67
CA ALA A 26 0.82 -2.99 -19.12
C ALA A 26 0.07 -4.15 -19.79
N LEU A 27 0.06 -5.33 -19.18
CA LEU A 27 -0.70 -6.50 -19.67
C LEU A 27 -2.22 -6.27 -19.61
N ASN A 28 -2.72 -5.66 -18.54
CA ASN A 28 -4.14 -5.30 -18.44
C ASN A 28 -4.53 -4.29 -19.53
N GLN A 29 -3.66 -3.32 -19.82
CA GLN A 29 -3.88 -2.33 -20.89
C GLN A 29 -3.84 -2.94 -22.29
N SER A 30 -3.05 -4.00 -22.52
CA SER A 30 -3.06 -4.75 -23.78
C SER A 30 -4.26 -5.70 -23.91
N GLY A 31 -5.16 -5.73 -22.92
CA GLY A 31 -6.36 -6.55 -22.91
C GLY A 31 -6.14 -7.98 -22.41
N GLU A 32 -4.95 -8.30 -21.89
CA GLU A 32 -4.69 -9.58 -21.26
C GLU A 32 -5.36 -9.66 -19.88
N LYS A 33 -5.99 -10.79 -19.59
CA LYS A 33 -6.64 -11.05 -18.30
C LYS A 33 -5.64 -11.71 -17.36
N VAL A 34 -4.88 -10.89 -16.64
CA VAL A 34 -3.88 -11.39 -15.67
C VAL A 34 -4.57 -11.85 -14.39
N ILE A 35 -4.37 -13.12 -14.01
CA ILE A 35 -4.71 -13.62 -12.67
C ILE A 35 -3.50 -13.38 -11.77
N ASN A 36 -3.65 -12.48 -10.78
CA ASN A 36 -2.57 -12.13 -9.86
C ASN A 36 -2.70 -12.90 -8.54
N LEU A 37 -1.85 -13.91 -8.36
CA LEU A 37 -1.70 -14.66 -7.10
C LEU A 37 -0.40 -14.32 -6.36
N GLY A 38 0.30 -13.26 -6.79
CA GLY A 38 1.62 -12.89 -6.28
C GLY A 38 1.62 -11.92 -5.10
N ILE A 39 0.45 -11.34 -4.76
CA ILE A 39 0.32 -10.35 -3.69
C ILE A 39 -0.63 -10.91 -2.63
N GLY A 40 -0.16 -11.00 -1.39
CA GLY A 40 -0.96 -11.44 -0.24
C GLY A 40 -1.93 -10.38 0.28
N SER A 41 -2.65 -9.70 -0.62
CA SER A 41 -3.74 -8.81 -0.23
C SER A 41 -4.97 -9.65 0.09
N PRO A 42 -5.63 -9.47 1.24
CA PRO A 42 -6.92 -10.09 1.49
C PRO A 42 -7.93 -9.69 0.41
N ASP A 43 -8.64 -10.67 -0.15
CA ASP A 43 -9.68 -10.42 -1.17
C ASP A 43 -10.96 -9.84 -0.57
N LEU A 44 -11.23 -10.15 0.70
CA LEU A 44 -12.43 -9.72 1.41
C LEU A 44 -12.15 -8.49 2.29
N PRO A 45 -13.16 -7.63 2.50
CA PRO A 45 -13.02 -6.50 3.40
C PRO A 45 -12.78 -6.97 4.85
N PRO A 46 -12.24 -6.08 5.72
CA PRO A 46 -12.21 -6.34 7.16
C PRO A 46 -13.61 -6.64 7.72
N HIS A 47 -13.67 -7.45 8.77
CA HIS A 47 -14.93 -7.78 9.44
C HIS A 47 -15.68 -6.52 9.90
N PRO A 48 -17.01 -6.40 9.72
CA PRO A 48 -17.78 -5.19 10.04
C PRO A 48 -17.54 -4.64 11.45
N ALA A 49 -17.51 -5.51 12.45
CA ALA A 49 -17.25 -5.11 13.85
C ALA A 49 -15.91 -4.36 14.05
N VAL A 50 -14.88 -4.66 13.25
CA VAL A 50 -13.58 -3.96 13.30
C VAL A 50 -13.73 -2.54 12.76
N VAL A 51 -14.43 -2.40 11.63
CA VAL A 51 -14.69 -1.09 11.00
C VAL A 51 -15.55 -0.22 11.92
N GLU A 52 -16.59 -0.80 12.51
CA GLU A 52 -17.48 -0.10 13.46
C GLU A 52 -16.72 0.37 14.71
N THR A 53 -15.88 -0.49 15.28
CA THR A 53 -15.07 -0.14 16.46
C THR A 53 -14.09 0.98 16.14
N LEU A 54 -13.37 0.88 15.01
CA LEU A 54 -12.46 1.93 14.56
C LEU A 54 -13.18 3.27 14.37
N HIS A 55 -14.34 3.25 13.71
CA HIS A 55 -15.13 4.45 13.48
C HIS A 55 -15.62 5.09 14.79
N ALA A 56 -16.13 4.28 15.72
CA ALA A 56 -16.60 4.77 17.01
C ALA A 56 -15.49 5.49 17.80
N TYR A 57 -14.28 4.93 17.85
CA TYR A 57 -13.15 5.54 18.54
C TYR A 57 -12.60 6.77 17.83
N ALA A 58 -12.66 6.82 16.50
CA ALA A 58 -12.25 7.99 15.72
C ALA A 58 -13.16 9.21 15.93
N LEU A 59 -14.40 9.01 16.40
CA LEU A 59 -15.33 10.09 16.74
C LEU A 59 -15.16 10.65 18.15
N LEU A 60 -14.36 9.99 19.01
CA LEU A 60 -14.17 10.44 20.39
C LEU A 60 -13.34 11.74 20.42
N PRO A 61 -13.77 12.76 21.19
CA PRO A 61 -13.09 14.06 21.21
C PRO A 61 -11.75 14.03 21.94
N ASP A 62 -11.37 12.92 22.57
CA ASP A 62 -10.18 12.78 23.41
C ASP A 62 -9.15 11.78 22.86
N THR A 63 -9.45 11.10 21.75
CA THR A 63 -8.55 10.09 21.14
C THR A 63 -7.55 10.67 20.13
N HIS A 64 -7.65 11.96 19.80
CA HIS A 64 -6.81 12.64 18.82
C HIS A 64 -5.58 13.33 19.43
N ALA A 65 -5.44 13.31 20.76
CA ALA A 65 -4.35 13.95 21.46
C ALA A 65 -3.01 13.26 21.14
N TYR A 66 -1.94 14.08 21.05
CA TYR A 66 -0.58 13.57 20.98
C TYR A 66 -0.20 12.80 22.25
N GLN A 67 0.59 11.74 22.10
CA GLN A 67 1.22 11.00 23.21
C GLN A 67 2.41 11.76 23.80
#